data_AF-A0A497L3Q5-F1
#
_entry.id   AF-A0A497L3Q5-F1
#
_cell.length_a   1.000
_cell.length_b   1.000
_cell.length_c   1.000
_cell.angle_alpha   90.00
_cell.angle_beta   90.00
_cell.angle_gamma   90.00
#
_symmetry.space_group_name_H-M   'P 1'
#
loop_
_entity.id
_entity.type
_entity.pdbx_description
1 polymer ?
#
loop_
_entity_poly.entity_id
_entity_poly.type
_entity_poly.pdbx_seq_one_letter_code
_entity_poly.pdbx_strand_id
1 'polypeptide(L)'
;EYIIVMSKGSFRREGKGRKSTISRDEFLEFTRSVWRFPPESAKRVGHPAPFPEELPYRCIQLYTFEGDVVLDPFVGSGTTCVAAIKTGRHFIGIDVNEEYVKIAQERIRAITITITEFLS
;
A
#
# COMPACT_ATOMS: atom_id res chain seq x y z
N GLU A 1 6.04 4.20 -16.41
CA GLU A 1 6.82 4.40 -15.17
C GLU A 1 7.56 3.12 -14.85
N TYR A 2 8.60 3.17 -14.01
CA TYR A 2 9.41 2.01 -13.63
C TYR A 2 9.35 1.82 -12.12
N ILE A 3 9.28 0.55 -11.67
CA ILE A 3 9.40 0.18 -10.27
C ILE A 3 10.74 -0.53 -10.10
N ILE A 4 11.63 0.06 -9.31
CA ILE A 4 12.93 -0.52 -9.00
C ILE A 4 12.85 -1.19 -7.64
N VAL A 5 13.11 -2.49 -7.58
CA VAL A 5 13.10 -3.28 -6.34
C VAL A 5 14.53 -3.59 -5.93
N MET A 6 14.89 -3.20 -4.71
CA MET A 6 16.22 -3.43 -4.14
C MET A 6 16.10 -4.07 -2.76
N SER A 7 17.09 -4.87 -2.38
CA SER A 7 17.19 -5.48 -1.05
C SER A 7 18.52 -5.14 -0.39
N LYS A 8 18.49 -4.96 0.93
CA LYS A 8 19.72 -4.89 1.72
C LYS A 8 20.33 -6.29 1.81
N GLY A 9 21.44 -6.52 1.10
CA GLY A 9 22.06 -7.84 0.99
C GLY A 9 21.24 -8.79 0.11
N SER A 10 21.36 -10.10 0.35
CA SER A 10 20.60 -11.12 -0.39
C SER A 10 19.14 -11.14 0.04
N PHE A 11 18.22 -10.90 -0.90
CA PHE A 11 16.79 -11.03 -0.64
C PHE A 11 16.41 -12.51 -0.43
N ARG A 12 15.83 -12.82 0.74
CA ARG A 12 15.08 -14.06 0.96
C ARG A 12 13.76 -13.72 1.62
N ARG A 13 12.67 -14.21 1.03
CA ARG A 13 11.34 -14.14 1.62
C ARG A 13 11.19 -15.23 2.68
N GLU A 14 11.81 -15.06 3.84
CA GLU A 14 11.77 -16.04 4.93
C GLU A 14 10.42 -15.96 5.67
N GLY A 15 9.55 -16.93 5.41
CA GLY A 15 8.18 -16.98 5.92
C GLY A 15 7.96 -17.86 7.15
N LYS A 16 9.01 -18.33 7.84
CA LYS A 16 8.83 -19.21 9.01
C LYS A 16 8.00 -18.48 10.09
N GLY A 17 6.79 -18.96 10.35
CA GLY A 17 5.87 -18.40 11.34
C GLY A 17 5.17 -17.10 10.93
N ARG A 18 5.33 -16.63 9.68
CA ARG A 18 4.75 -15.36 9.20
C ARG A 18 3.61 -15.63 8.23
N LYS A 19 2.51 -14.88 8.35
CA LYS A 19 1.33 -15.05 7.50
C LYS A 19 1.47 -14.26 6.20
N SER A 20 1.48 -14.99 5.09
CA SER A 20 1.38 -14.43 3.75
C SER A 20 -0.10 -14.26 3.39
N THR A 21 -0.48 -13.07 2.93
CA THR A 21 -1.87 -12.74 2.54
C THR A 21 -2.09 -12.72 1.04
N ILE A 22 -1.04 -12.88 0.24
CA ILE A 22 -1.16 -12.92 -1.22
C ILE A 22 -1.66 -14.31 -1.64
N SER A 23 -2.72 -14.33 -2.45
CA SER A 23 -3.22 -15.57 -3.05
C SER A 23 -2.31 -16.08 -4.16
N ARG A 24 -2.51 -17.33 -4.59
CA ARG A 24 -1.74 -17.93 -5.70
C ARG A 24 -1.93 -17.15 -7.00
N ASP A 25 -3.16 -16.77 -7.32
CA ASP A 25 -3.49 -16.08 -8.57
C ASP A 25 -2.91 -14.66 -8.59
N GLU A 26 -3.01 -13.94 -7.47
CA GLU A 26 -2.34 -12.66 -7.29
C GLU A 26 -0.82 -12.79 -7.42
N PHE A 27 -0.22 -13.82 -6.84
CA PHE A 27 1.22 -14.04 -6.97
C PHE A 27 1.63 -14.25 -8.43
N LEU A 28 0.88 -15.05 -9.19
CA LEU A 28 1.15 -15.28 -10.61
C LEU A 28 0.97 -14.00 -11.45
N GLU A 29 -0.01 -13.17 -11.13
CA GLU A 29 -0.26 -11.92 -11.86
C GLU A 29 0.79 -10.84 -11.50
N PHE A 30 1.08 -10.67 -10.21
CA PHE A 30 1.93 -9.58 -9.74
C PHE A 30 3.41 -9.84 -10.03
N THR A 31 3.84 -11.08 -10.23
CA THR A 31 5.23 -11.39 -10.62
C THR A 31 5.54 -11.14 -12.10
N ARG A 32 4.54 -10.72 -12.90
CA ARG A 32 4.76 -10.27 -14.27
C ARG A 32 5.59 -8.99 -14.30
N SER A 33 6.45 -8.85 -15.31
CA SER A 33 7.34 -7.70 -15.48
C SER A 33 6.64 -6.42 -15.97
N VAL A 34 5.40 -6.51 -16.45
CA VAL A 34 4.61 -5.38 -16.94
C VAL A 34 3.26 -5.37 -16.25
N TRP A 35 2.95 -4.29 -15.55
CA TRP A 35 1.65 -4.05 -14.92
C TRP A 35 0.90 -2.97 -15.69
N ARG A 36 -0.41 -3.18 -15.89
CA ARG A 36 -1.30 -2.23 -16.55
C ARG A 36 -2.32 -1.74 -15.55
N PHE A 37 -2.32 -0.44 -15.29
CA PHE A 37 -3.31 0.21 -14.43
C PHE A 37 -4.24 1.08 -15.28
N PRO A 38 -5.55 1.01 -15.07
CA PRO A 38 -6.46 2.00 -15.65
C PRO A 38 -6.17 3.38 -15.04
N PRO A 39 -6.32 4.48 -15.79
CA PRO A 39 -6.13 5.81 -15.25
C PRO A 39 -7.19 6.11 -14.16
N GLU A 40 -6.77 6.51 -12.97
CA GLU A 40 -7.68 6.99 -11.93
C GLU A 40 -8.17 8.41 -12.24
N SER A 41 -9.47 8.66 -12.08
CA SER A 41 -10.03 9.99 -12.28
C SER A 41 -9.61 10.94 -11.15
N ALA A 42 -8.87 12.01 -11.46
CA ALA A 42 -8.42 13.03 -10.51
C ALA A 42 -9.56 13.70 -9.71
N LYS A 43 -10.80 13.68 -10.23
CA LYS A 43 -11.98 14.26 -9.57
C LYS A 43 -12.40 13.55 -8.28
N ARG A 44 -12.02 12.28 -8.07
CA ARG A 44 -12.51 11.48 -6.94
C ARG A 44 -11.76 11.72 -5.63
N VAL A 45 -10.56 12.31 -5.69
CA VAL A 45 -9.63 12.36 -4.55
C VAL A 45 -9.26 13.80 -4.13
N GLY A 46 -9.69 14.82 -4.87
CA GLY A 46 -9.34 16.22 -4.55
C GLY A 46 -7.84 16.53 -4.69
N HIS A 47 -7.08 15.61 -5.30
CA HIS A 47 -5.64 15.72 -5.53
C HIS A 47 -5.29 15.51 -6.99
N PRO A 48 -4.27 16.21 -7.51
CA PRO A 48 -3.74 15.94 -8.84
C PRO A 48 -3.07 14.56 -8.86
N ALA A 49 -3.73 13.60 -9.52
CA ALA A 49 -3.22 12.31 -9.97
C ALA A 49 -2.41 11.50 -8.91
N PRO A 50 -3.06 10.98 -7.85
CA PRO A 50 -2.43 9.97 -7.02
C PRO A 50 -2.15 8.71 -7.86
N PHE A 51 -1.00 8.07 -7.62
CA PHE A 51 -0.75 6.73 -8.13
C PHE A 51 -1.89 5.78 -7.72
N PRO A 52 -2.31 4.84 -8.58
CA PRO A 52 -3.41 3.93 -8.28
C PRO A 52 -3.10 3.12 -7.03
N GLU A 53 -4.08 2.94 -6.13
CA GLU A 53 -3.91 2.19 -4.87
C GLU A 53 -3.41 0.76 -5.10
N GLU A 54 -3.72 0.20 -6.27
CA GLU A 54 -3.28 -1.13 -6.68
C GLU A 54 -1.75 -1.25 -6.76
N LEU A 55 -1.03 -0.17 -7.06
CA LEU A 55 0.43 -0.18 -7.13
C LEU A 55 1.07 -0.52 -5.76
N PRO A 56 0.87 0.27 -4.68
CA PRO A 56 1.39 -0.10 -3.37
C PRO A 56 0.78 -1.42 -2.86
N TYR A 57 -0.48 -1.73 -3.17
CA TYR A 57 -1.07 -3.03 -2.80
C TYR A 57 -0.24 -4.21 -3.33
N ARG A 58 0.08 -4.22 -4.63
CA ARG A 58 0.89 -5.29 -5.25
C ARG A 58 2.28 -5.39 -4.62
N CYS A 59 2.96 -4.26 -4.42
CA CYS A 59 4.28 -4.22 -3.79
C CYS A 59 4.25 -4.77 -2.35
N ILE A 60 3.27 -4.36 -1.55
CA ILE A 60 3.11 -4.83 -0.16
C ILE A 60 2.87 -6.34 -0.14
N GLN A 61 1.98 -6.85 -1.00
CA GLN A 61 1.68 -8.28 -1.08
C GLN A 61 2.88 -9.15 -1.50
N LEU A 62 3.72 -8.64 -2.42
CA LEU A 62 4.91 -9.36 -2.91
C LEU A 62 6.05 -9.39 -1.89
N TYR A 63 6.29 -8.27 -1.19
CA TYR A 63 7.54 -8.06 -0.46
C TYR A 63 7.41 -7.99 1.06
N THR A 64 6.19 -8.13 1.61
CA THR A 64 5.94 -8.13 3.05
C THR A 64 5.05 -9.28 3.49
N PHE A 65 4.97 -9.49 4.80
CA PHE A 65 3.99 -10.36 5.47
C PHE A 65 3.00 -9.52 6.28
N GLU A 66 1.89 -10.14 6.68
CA GLU A 66 0.94 -9.52 7.63
C GLU A 66 1.67 -9.11 8.92
N GLY A 67 1.31 -7.93 9.45
CA GLY A 67 1.97 -7.34 10.62
C GLY A 67 3.30 -6.63 10.34
N ASP A 68 3.83 -6.68 9.11
CA ASP A 68 5.03 -5.91 8.78
C ASP A 68 4.77 -4.40 8.76
N VAL A 69 5.83 -3.62 8.90
CA VAL A 69 5.80 -2.16 8.80
C VAL A 69 6.19 -1.72 7.39
N VAL A 70 5.33 -0.95 6.73
CA VAL A 70 5.60 -0.30 5.45
C VAL A 70 5.93 1.17 5.67
N LEU A 71 7.12 1.60 5.24
CA LEU A 71 7.54 3.01 5.31
C LEU A 71 7.34 3.67 3.95
N ASP A 72 6.66 4.81 3.94
CA ASP A 72 6.59 5.73 2.79
C ASP A 72 7.08 7.13 3.22
N PRO A 73 8.28 7.55 2.77
CA PRO A 73 8.84 8.85 3.14
C PRO A 73 8.26 10.03 2.36
N PHE A 74 7.40 9.79 1.36
CA PHE A 74 6.76 10.80 0.52
C PHE A 74 5.28 10.46 0.33
N VAL A 75 4.57 10.29 1.45
CA VAL A 75 3.29 9.60 1.51
C VAL A 75 2.16 10.34 0.77
N GLY A 76 2.30 11.64 0.55
CA GLY A 76 1.29 12.48 -0.08
C GLY A 76 -0.06 12.30 0.59
N SER A 77 -1.08 11.96 -0.21
CA SER A 77 -2.45 11.77 0.27
C SER A 77 -2.71 10.42 0.95
N GLY A 78 -1.68 9.62 1.29
CA GLY A 78 -1.87 8.44 2.13
C GLY A 78 -2.11 7.12 1.40
N THR A 79 -1.94 7.05 0.07
CA THR A 79 -2.30 5.85 -0.71
C THR A 79 -1.56 4.59 -0.25
N THR A 80 -0.27 4.67 0.07
CA THR A 80 0.50 3.54 0.61
C THR A 80 -0.02 3.09 1.98
N CYS A 81 -0.39 4.04 2.86
CA CYS A 81 -0.94 3.73 4.18
C CYS A 81 -2.29 3.02 4.07
N VAL A 82 -3.16 3.48 3.16
CA VAL A 82 -4.45 2.84 2.89
C VAL A 82 -4.25 1.40 2.43
N ALA A 83 -3.35 1.15 1.49
CA ALA A 83 -3.04 -0.20 1.01
C ALA A 83 -2.46 -1.10 2.13
N ALA A 84 -1.61 -0.53 3.00
CA ALA A 84 -1.06 -1.24 4.16
C ALA A 84 -2.16 -1.66 5.15
N ILE A 85 -3.09 -0.77 5.50
CA ILE A 85 -4.23 -1.08 6.38
C ILE A 85 -5.08 -2.21 5.80
N LYS A 86 -5.48 -2.09 4.53
CA LYS A 86 -6.32 -3.09 3.84
C LYS A 86 -5.68 -4.46 3.74
N THR A 87 -4.35 -4.53 3.81
CA THR A 87 -3.59 -5.79 3.78
C THR A 87 -3.15 -6.23 5.18
N GLY A 88 -3.54 -5.56 6.26
CA GLY A 88 -3.13 -5.94 7.62
C GLY A 88 -1.65 -5.69 7.93
N ARG A 89 -1.05 -4.67 7.31
CA ARG A 89 0.30 -4.16 7.64
C ARG A 89 0.19 -2.91 8.50
N HIS A 90 1.20 -2.70 9.33
CA HIS A 90 1.46 -1.41 9.94
C HIS A 90 2.11 -0.48 8.92
N PHE A 91 2.05 0.83 9.16
CA PHE A 91 2.67 1.80 8.27
C PHE A 91 3.29 2.97 9.03
N ILE A 92 4.25 3.61 8.38
CA ILE A 92 4.79 4.92 8.75
C ILE A 92 4.77 5.76 7.47
N GLY A 93 4.01 6.86 7.48
CA GLY A 93 3.92 7.80 6.37
C GLY A 93 4.51 9.15 6.77
N ILE A 94 5.37 9.72 5.93
CA ILE A 94 5.98 11.04 6.14
C ILE A 94 5.72 11.90 4.91
N ASP A 95 5.32 13.15 5.11
CA ASP A 95 5.28 14.16 4.06
C ASP A 95 5.63 15.52 4.66
N VAL A 96 6.19 16.40 3.84
CA VAL A 96 6.51 17.79 4.22
C VAL A 96 5.30 18.71 4.09
N ASN A 97 4.31 18.33 3.28
CA ASN A 97 3.10 19.10 3.06
C ASN A 97 2.01 18.73 4.08
N GLU A 98 1.75 19.63 5.02
CA GLU A 98 0.74 19.44 6.06
C GLU A 98 -0.68 19.21 5.52
N GLU A 99 -1.06 19.80 4.39
CA GLU A 99 -2.38 19.58 3.78
C GLU A 99 -2.52 18.15 3.29
N TYR A 100 -1.48 17.59 2.69
CA TYR A 100 -1.45 16.20 2.25
C TYR A 100 -1.51 15.24 3.44
N VAL A 101 -0.78 15.54 4.51
CA VAL A 101 -0.84 14.77 5.76
C VAL A 101 -2.27 14.78 6.34
N LYS A 102 -2.96 15.92 6.35
CA LYS A 102 -4.36 16.00 6.81
C LYS A 102 -5.28 15.12 5.98
N ILE A 103 -5.16 15.17 4.65
CA ILE A 103 -5.97 14.35 3.74
C ILE A 103 -5.66 12.85 3.91
N ALA A 104 -4.39 12.49 4.08
CA ALA A 104 -3.99 11.12 4.39
C ALA A 104 -4.63 10.64 5.70
N GLN A 105 -4.59 11.46 6.76
CA GLN A 105 -5.19 11.13 8.05
C GLN A 105 -6.70 10.93 7.95
N GLU A 106 -7.41 11.79 7.22
CA GLU A 106 -8.86 11.65 6.99
C GLU A 106 -9.19 10.35 6.27
N ARG A 107 -8.46 10.02 5.19
CA ARG A 107 -8.63 8.76 4.46
C ARG A 107 -8.37 7.53 5.33
N ILE A 108 -7.32 7.58 6.15
CA ILE A 108 -6.98 6.51 7.09
C ILE A 108 -8.10 6.32 8.12
N ARG A 109 -8.57 7.40 8.76
CA ARG A 109 -9.64 7.33 9.76
C ARG A 109 -10.93 6.76 9.19
N ALA A 110 -11.33 7.19 8.00
CA ALA A 110 -12.53 6.70 7.33
C ALA A 110 -12.50 5.16 7.18
N ILE A 111 -11.35 4.60 6.81
CA ILE A 111 -11.19 3.15 6.63
C ILE A 111 -11.19 2.41 7.97
N THR A 112 -10.48 2.92 8.98
CA THR A 112 -10.41 2.29 10.29
C THR A 112 -11.77 2.21 10.98
N ILE A 113 -12.60 3.27 10.85
CA ILE A 113 -13.97 3.28 11.38
C ILE A 113 -14.82 2.20 10.71
N THR A 114 -14.83 2.12 9.38
CA THR A 114 -15.60 1.10 8.64
C THR A 114 -15.21 -0.33 9.02
N ILE A 115 -13.93 -0.61 9.24
CA ILE A 115 -13.48 -1.94 9.69
C ILE A 115 -13.99 -2.24 11.10
N THR A 116 -14.02 -1.25 11.98
CA THR A 116 -14.45 -1.43 13.38
C THR A 116 -15.96 -1.68 13.45
N GLU A 117 -16.76 -0.93 12.68
CA GLU A 117 -18.22 -1.10 12.62
C GLU A 117 -18.66 -2.44 12.01
N PHE A 118 -17.85 -3.05 11.14
CA PHE A 118 -18.15 -4.37 10.57
C PHE A 118 -17.82 -5.53 11.52
N LEU A 119 -16.95 -5.30 12.52
CA LEU A 119 -16.53 -6.30 13.50
C LEU A 119 -17.36 -6.26 14.80
N SER A 120 -18.22 -5.25 14.97
CA SER A 120 -19.19 -5.11 16.07
C SER A 120 -20.54 -5.74 15.73
#